data_AF-A0A160SZK3-F1
#
_entry.id   AF-A0A160SZK3-F1
#
_cell.length_a   1.000
_cell.length_b   1.000
_cell.length_c   1.000
_cell.angle_alpha   90.00
_cell.angle_beta   90.00
_cell.angle_gamma   90.00
#
_symmetry.space_group_name_H-M   'P 1'
#
loop_
_entity.id
_entity.type
_entity.pdbx_description
1 polymer ?
#
loop_
_entity_poly.entity_id
_entity_poly.type
_entity_poly.pdbx_seq_one_letter_code
_entity_poly.pdbx_strand_id
1 'polypeptide(L)'
;MMITDPRLRTLLTQAERNASYGKNAAAESMYRQILSDAPDVAEAWAGLAAVVGDPAEKRAAYERALALAPDMPAAVAGLARLDGRPVPPEVEAALAPVEVVKAAAPPEAATSLERALGVPGEAKPEAAAYELVCYRHPDRPTSLRCYNCNRPICISCANKTPVGYICPECQRDAEDAFFNSRPIDYLVAALVSLPISLLAGYLMTRFAGGMFVFFLLIFFISGAVGGFIGRITKRAIGGRRGRYLPALVVAMMVLGVAIPVFLGFLTGMVGLFNLIGPAIYLFVGASAAYWQMR
;
A
#
# COMPACT_ATOMS: atom_id res chain seq x y z
N MET A 1 8.30 -1.31 30.10
CA MET A 1 8.86 0.01 29.73
C MET A 1 8.16 0.45 28.45
N MET A 2 7.55 1.65 28.42
CA MET A 2 6.83 2.10 27.21
C MET A 2 7.82 2.39 26.09
N ILE A 3 7.59 1.80 24.91
CA ILE A 3 8.37 2.02 23.70
C ILE A 3 8.34 3.52 23.36
N THR A 4 9.47 4.20 23.50
CA THR A 4 9.59 5.65 23.27
C THR A 4 9.84 5.98 21.80
N ASP A 5 10.42 5.05 21.05
CA ASP A 5 10.68 5.23 19.62
C ASP A 5 9.40 4.97 18.79
N PRO A 6 8.87 5.96 18.05
CA PRO A 6 7.68 5.80 17.23
C PRO A 6 7.86 4.75 16.12
N ARG A 7 9.07 4.56 15.61
CA ARG A 7 9.36 3.55 14.58
C ARG A 7 9.25 2.13 15.13
N LEU A 8 9.73 1.91 16.35
CA LEU A 8 9.70 0.58 16.96
C LEU A 8 8.25 0.21 17.34
N ARG A 9 7.46 1.19 17.76
CA ARG A 9 6.02 1.02 18.03
C ARG A 9 5.25 0.61 16.79
N THR A 10 5.48 1.24 15.63
CA THR A 10 4.79 0.86 14.39
C THR A 10 5.17 -0.54 13.91
N LEU A 11 6.44 -0.92 14.04
CA LEU A 11 6.93 -2.25 13.73
C LEU A 11 6.29 -3.32 14.63
N LEU A 12 6.20 -3.06 15.93
CA LEU A 12 5.54 -3.96 16.89
C LEU A 12 4.07 -4.18 16.54
N THR A 13 3.30 -3.11 16.29
CA THR A 13 1.90 -3.23 15.87
C THR A 13 1.75 -3.97 14.52
N GLN A 14 2.73 -3.84 13.62
CA GLN A 14 2.73 -4.61 12.37
C GLN A 14 3.00 -6.09 12.59
N ALA A 15 3.93 -6.44 13.48
CA ALA A 15 4.22 -7.83 13.86
C ALA A 15 3.01 -8.50 14.51
N GLU A 16 2.35 -7.81 15.46
CA GLU A 16 1.13 -8.28 16.12
C GLU A 16 0.00 -8.57 15.13
N ARG A 17 -0.23 -7.66 14.16
CA ARG A 17 -1.23 -7.89 13.11
C ARG A 17 -0.89 -9.12 12.29
N ASN A 18 0.36 -9.31 11.87
CA ASN A 18 0.76 -10.49 11.12
C ASN A 18 0.55 -11.78 11.92
N ALA A 19 0.83 -11.77 13.24
CA ALA A 19 0.53 -12.88 14.13
C ALA A 19 -0.97 -13.17 14.21
N SER A 20 -1.81 -12.12 14.33
CA SER A 20 -3.28 -12.27 14.36
C SER A 20 -3.87 -12.85 13.06
N TYR A 21 -3.20 -12.61 11.91
CA TYR A 21 -3.56 -13.20 10.62
C TYR A 21 -3.01 -14.62 10.41
N GLY A 22 -2.36 -15.22 11.43
CA GLY A 22 -1.74 -16.54 11.34
C GLY A 22 -0.47 -16.59 10.48
N LYS A 23 0.09 -15.44 10.08
CA LYS A 23 1.34 -15.36 9.30
C LYS A 23 2.55 -15.42 10.24
N ASN A 24 2.69 -16.54 10.95
CA ASN A 24 3.66 -16.70 12.04
C ASN A 24 5.12 -16.51 11.59
N ALA A 25 5.51 -17.03 10.41
CA ALA A 25 6.88 -16.85 9.89
C ALA A 25 7.24 -15.38 9.61
N ALA A 26 6.28 -14.59 9.12
CA ALA A 26 6.48 -13.17 8.87
C ALA A 26 6.46 -12.35 10.17
N ALA A 27 5.64 -12.75 11.14
CA ALA A 27 5.63 -12.13 12.47
C ALA A 27 6.94 -12.42 13.22
N GLU A 28 7.45 -13.65 13.15
CA GLU A 28 8.70 -14.07 13.78
C GLU A 28 9.89 -13.23 13.28
N SER A 29 10.03 -13.07 11.96
CA SER A 29 11.12 -12.25 11.40
C SER A 29 11.05 -10.80 11.84
N MET A 30 9.84 -10.23 11.95
CA MET A 30 9.64 -8.88 12.46
C MET A 30 9.98 -8.75 13.94
N TYR A 31 9.59 -9.72 14.78
CA TYR A 31 9.96 -9.71 16.20
C TYR A 31 11.47 -9.84 16.39
N ARG A 32 12.13 -10.71 15.63
CA ARG A 32 13.61 -10.83 15.67
C ARG A 32 14.30 -9.54 15.26
N GLN A 33 13.76 -8.83 14.26
CA GLN A 33 14.26 -7.51 13.87
C GLN A 33 14.08 -6.46 14.98
N ILE A 34 12.92 -6.44 15.65
CA ILE A 34 12.69 -5.54 16.77
C ILE A 34 13.71 -5.82 17.89
N LEU A 35 13.96 -7.09 18.19
CA LEU A 35 14.88 -7.52 19.24
C LEU A 35 16.36 -7.33 18.90
N SER A 36 16.72 -7.27 17.61
CA SER A 36 18.08 -6.88 17.21
C SER A 36 18.35 -5.39 17.46
N ASP A 37 17.31 -4.56 17.30
CA ASP A 37 17.41 -3.12 17.47
C ASP A 37 17.25 -2.69 18.94
N ALA A 38 16.34 -3.34 19.68
CA ALA A 38 16.04 -3.06 21.08
C ALA A 38 15.74 -4.36 21.86
N PRO A 39 16.73 -4.94 22.58
CA PRO A 39 16.58 -6.22 23.27
C PRO A 39 15.77 -6.14 24.58
N ASP A 40 15.49 -4.94 25.07
CA ASP A 40 14.82 -4.61 26.33
C ASP A 40 13.28 -4.50 26.21
N VAL A 41 12.73 -4.80 25.04
CA VAL A 41 11.29 -4.68 24.76
C VAL A 41 10.57 -5.98 25.14
N ALA A 42 9.95 -5.98 26.33
CA ALA A 42 9.23 -7.15 26.88
C ALA A 42 8.09 -7.65 25.95
N GLU A 43 7.35 -6.73 25.32
CA GLU A 43 6.24 -7.04 24.41
C GLU A 43 6.70 -7.82 23.17
N ALA A 44 7.87 -7.51 22.63
CA ALA A 44 8.44 -8.20 21.48
C ALA A 44 8.87 -9.63 21.83
N TRP A 45 9.40 -9.86 23.03
CA TRP A 45 9.73 -11.20 23.52
C TRP A 45 8.49 -12.07 23.71
N ALA A 46 7.41 -11.53 24.30
CA ALA A 46 6.14 -12.24 24.44
C ALA A 46 5.49 -12.53 23.07
N GLY A 47 5.53 -11.57 22.14
CA GLY A 47 5.05 -11.73 20.77
C GLY A 47 5.83 -12.78 19.98
N LEU A 48 7.16 -12.81 20.13
CA LEU A 48 8.02 -13.84 19.54
C LEU A 48 7.66 -15.23 20.07
N ALA A 49 7.51 -15.36 21.39
CA ALA A 49 7.11 -16.63 22.02
C ALA A 49 5.74 -17.13 21.54
N ALA A 50 4.81 -16.24 21.20
CA ALA A 50 3.52 -16.66 20.67
C ALA A 50 3.62 -17.33 19.29
N VAL A 51 4.60 -16.94 18.46
CA VAL A 51 4.70 -17.37 17.04
C VAL A 51 5.76 -18.44 16.78
N VAL A 52 6.78 -18.55 17.64
CA VAL A 52 7.85 -19.56 17.52
C VAL A 52 7.29 -20.97 17.74
N GLY A 53 7.71 -21.90 16.87
CA GLY A 53 7.28 -23.30 16.89
C GLY A 53 8.06 -24.20 17.85
N ASP A 54 9.33 -23.90 18.13
CA ASP A 54 10.15 -24.71 19.03
C ASP A 54 9.77 -24.46 20.51
N PRO A 55 9.34 -25.49 21.26
CA PRO A 55 8.96 -25.33 22.67
C PRO A 55 10.10 -24.83 23.57
N ALA A 56 11.36 -25.15 23.27
CA ALA A 56 12.50 -24.72 24.07
C ALA A 56 12.76 -23.21 23.90
N GLU A 57 12.80 -22.75 22.65
CA GLU A 57 12.97 -21.32 22.33
C GLU A 57 11.77 -20.49 22.82
N LYS A 58 10.57 -21.04 22.71
CA LYS A 58 9.34 -20.41 23.21
C LYS A 58 9.37 -20.16 24.71
N ARG A 59 9.86 -21.14 25.49
CA ARG A 59 10.03 -21.01 26.93
C ARG A 59 11.05 -19.91 27.27
N ALA A 60 12.21 -19.93 26.62
CA ALA A 60 13.27 -18.94 26.84
C ALA A 60 12.79 -17.50 26.53
N ALA A 61 11.96 -17.33 25.49
CA ALA A 61 11.39 -16.05 25.14
C ALA A 61 10.37 -15.53 26.18
N TYR A 62 9.52 -16.39 26.73
CA TYR A 62 8.61 -15.99 27.83
C TYR A 62 9.37 -15.66 29.12
N GLU A 63 10.41 -16.42 29.47
CA GLU A 63 11.26 -16.13 30.64
C GLU A 63 11.98 -14.78 30.49
N ARG A 64 12.48 -14.46 29.29
CA ARG A 64 13.04 -13.14 28.96
C ARG A 64 12.01 -12.01 29.08
N ALA A 65 10.78 -12.23 28.63
CA ALA A 65 9.71 -11.24 28.76
C ALA A 65 9.39 -10.95 30.23
N LEU A 66 9.29 -11.98 31.08
CA LEU A 66 9.03 -11.83 32.51
C LEU A 66 10.19 -11.20 33.28
N ALA A 67 11.44 -11.43 32.85
CA ALA A 67 12.60 -10.77 33.43
C ALA A 67 12.56 -9.23 33.22
N LEU A 68 11.99 -8.78 32.10
CA LEU A 68 11.85 -7.36 31.76
C LEU A 68 10.55 -6.74 32.32
N ALA A 69 9.47 -7.52 32.36
CA ALA A 69 8.16 -7.12 32.86
C ALA A 69 7.56 -8.26 33.70
N PRO A 70 7.77 -8.26 35.03
CA PRO A 70 7.33 -9.35 35.91
C PRO A 70 5.81 -9.57 35.94
N ASP A 71 5.04 -8.51 35.71
CA ASP A 71 3.58 -8.49 35.81
C ASP A 71 2.91 -8.60 34.43
N MET A 72 3.54 -9.32 33.49
CA MET A 72 3.04 -9.42 32.11
C MET A 72 2.09 -10.62 31.95
N PRO A 73 0.76 -10.41 31.81
CA PRO A 73 -0.21 -11.50 31.84
C PRO A 73 -0.04 -12.47 30.66
N ALA A 74 0.28 -11.95 29.47
CA ALA A 74 0.49 -12.75 28.27
C ALA A 74 1.65 -13.75 28.42
N ALA A 75 2.73 -13.36 29.11
CA ALA A 75 3.89 -14.21 29.33
C ALA A 75 3.64 -15.26 30.42
N VAL A 76 2.94 -14.89 31.51
CA VAL A 76 2.52 -15.83 32.57
C VAL A 76 1.59 -16.91 32.02
N ALA A 77 0.59 -16.52 31.23
CA ALA A 77 -0.32 -17.48 30.59
C ALA A 77 0.40 -18.38 29.58
N GLY A 78 1.31 -17.80 28.80
CA GLY A 78 2.13 -18.53 27.83
C GLY A 78 2.98 -19.62 28.48
N LEU A 79 3.63 -19.30 29.60
CA LEU A 79 4.45 -20.25 30.35
C LEU A 79 3.60 -21.31 31.08
N ALA A 80 2.48 -20.91 31.69
CA ALA A 80 1.56 -21.85 32.34
C ALA A 80 1.01 -22.89 31.36
N ARG A 81 0.64 -22.47 30.14
CA ARG A 81 0.22 -23.39 29.06
C ARG A 81 1.32 -24.35 28.63
N LEU A 82 2.58 -23.91 28.58
CA LEU A 82 3.72 -24.78 28.26
C LEU A 82 4.01 -25.79 29.37
N ASP A 83 3.88 -25.38 30.63
CA ASP A 83 4.12 -26.24 31.80
C ASP A 83 2.92 -27.15 32.13
N GLY A 84 1.81 -27.04 31.39
CA GLY A 84 0.57 -27.80 31.65
C GLY A 84 -0.12 -27.41 32.98
N ARG A 85 0.20 -26.24 33.53
CA ARG A 85 -0.40 -25.71 34.76
C ARG A 85 -1.65 -24.90 34.41
N PRO A 86 -2.69 -24.89 35.27
CA PRO A 86 -3.83 -24.00 35.09
C PRO A 86 -3.34 -22.55 35.13
N VAL A 87 -3.80 -21.73 34.18
CA VAL A 87 -3.48 -20.30 34.16
C VAL A 87 -4.18 -19.66 35.37
N PRO A 88 -3.51 -18.77 36.13
CA PRO A 88 -4.15 -18.09 37.24
C PRO A 88 -5.41 -17.33 36.78
N PRO A 89 -6.52 -17.39 37.54
CA PRO A 89 -7.79 -16.79 37.12
C PRO A 89 -7.70 -15.26 36.95
N GLU A 90 -6.79 -14.59 37.66
CA GLU A 90 -6.49 -13.16 37.51
C GLU A 90 -5.89 -12.84 36.14
N VAL A 91 -5.05 -13.72 35.60
CA VAL A 91 -4.41 -13.58 34.29
C VAL A 91 -5.37 -13.95 33.16
N GLU A 92 -6.22 -14.96 33.37
CA GLU A 92 -7.30 -15.29 32.43
C GLU A 92 -8.32 -14.15 32.32
N ALA A 93 -8.67 -13.50 33.43
CA ALA A 93 -9.55 -12.33 33.42
C ALA A 93 -8.91 -11.11 32.72
N ALA A 94 -7.59 -10.93 32.88
CA ALA A 94 -6.85 -9.85 32.20
C ALA A 94 -6.66 -10.09 30.68
N LEU A 95 -6.62 -11.37 30.25
CA LEU A 95 -6.47 -11.77 28.85
C LEU A 95 -7.81 -12.12 28.18
N ALA A 96 -8.89 -12.21 28.94
CA ALA A 96 -10.23 -12.39 28.40
C ALA A 96 -10.45 -11.28 27.37
N PRO A 97 -10.84 -11.62 26.13
CA PRO A 97 -11.27 -10.59 25.20
C PRO A 97 -12.32 -9.77 25.93
N VAL A 98 -12.17 -8.44 25.99
CA VAL A 98 -13.31 -7.57 26.23
C VAL A 98 -14.32 -8.03 25.20
N GLU A 99 -15.36 -8.75 25.63
CA GLU A 99 -16.43 -9.19 24.76
C GLU A 99 -17.01 -7.90 24.20
N VAL A 100 -16.56 -7.57 23.00
CA VAL A 100 -17.30 -6.69 22.12
C VAL A 100 -18.59 -7.45 21.94
N VAL A 101 -19.60 -7.10 22.75
CA VAL A 101 -20.95 -7.59 22.64
C VAL A 101 -21.28 -7.49 21.16
N LYS A 102 -21.25 -8.66 20.51
CA LYS A 102 -21.59 -8.78 19.12
C LYS A 102 -23.06 -8.43 19.13
N ALA A 103 -23.37 -7.20 18.70
CA ALA A 103 -24.72 -6.74 18.50
C ALA A 103 -25.38 -7.68 17.49
N ALA A 104 -25.93 -8.78 18.01
CA ALA A 104 -26.99 -9.51 17.39
C ALA A 104 -28.12 -8.52 17.17
N ALA A 105 -28.73 -8.61 16.00
CA ALA A 105 -29.89 -7.81 15.62
C ALA A 105 -30.87 -7.63 16.78
N PRO A 106 -31.46 -6.44 16.97
CA PRO A 106 -32.23 -6.13 18.16
C PRO A 106 -33.47 -7.04 18.23
N PRO A 107 -33.70 -7.77 19.33
CA PRO A 107 -35.00 -8.39 19.54
C PRO A 107 -35.98 -7.32 20.04
N GLU A 108 -37.13 -7.26 19.39
CA GLU A 108 -38.29 -6.40 19.64
C GLU A 108 -38.84 -6.44 21.09
N ALA A 109 -38.24 -7.27 21.95
CA ALA A 109 -38.58 -7.44 23.35
C ALA A 109 -38.07 -6.31 24.27
N ALA A 110 -37.08 -5.52 23.88
CA ALA A 110 -36.62 -4.38 24.71
C ALA A 110 -37.69 -3.27 24.77
N THR A 111 -38.35 -3.01 23.63
CA THR A 111 -39.37 -1.96 23.51
C THR A 111 -40.66 -2.21 24.29
N SER A 112 -40.99 -3.48 24.60
CA SER A 112 -42.19 -3.79 25.38
C SER A 112 -41.97 -3.60 26.89
N LEU A 113 -40.76 -3.84 27.38
CA LEU A 113 -40.40 -3.65 28.78
C LEU A 113 -40.20 -2.17 29.13
N GLU A 114 -39.55 -1.40 28.26
CA GLU A 114 -39.35 0.05 28.45
C GLU A 114 -40.68 0.82 28.45
N ARG A 115 -41.64 0.39 27.61
CA ARG A 115 -42.97 1.00 27.54
C ARG A 115 -43.84 0.70 28.77
N ALA A 116 -43.61 -0.43 29.43
CA ALA A 116 -44.32 -0.83 30.66
C ALA A 116 -43.79 -0.11 31.92
N LEU A 117 -42.50 0.26 31.93
CA LEU A 117 -41.85 0.86 33.10
C LEU A 117 -41.95 2.39 33.16
N GLY A 118 -42.54 3.04 32.14
CA GLY A 118 -42.82 4.49 32.19
C GLY A 118 -41.60 5.34 32.52
N VAL A 119 -40.41 4.92 32.09
CA VAL A 119 -39.18 5.69 32.28
C VAL A 119 -39.25 6.87 31.31
N PRO A 120 -39.36 8.12 31.78
CA PRO A 120 -39.23 9.27 30.90
C PRO A 120 -37.84 9.19 30.26
N GLY A 121 -37.81 9.04 28.94
CA GLY A 121 -36.59 8.85 28.18
C GLY A 121 -35.58 9.93 28.56
N GLU A 122 -34.48 9.50 29.15
CA GLU A 122 -33.36 10.35 29.50
C GLU A 122 -32.94 11.11 28.23
N ALA A 123 -33.16 12.42 28.26
CA ALA A 123 -32.56 13.33 27.31
C ALA A 123 -31.04 13.12 27.44
N LYS A 124 -30.49 12.41 26.46
CA LYS A 124 -29.07 12.25 26.20
C LYS A 124 -28.37 13.57 26.52
N PRO A 125 -27.37 13.60 27.41
CA PRO A 125 -26.73 14.84 27.78
C PRO A 125 -26.22 15.48 26.50
N GLU A 126 -26.59 16.74 26.33
CA GLU A 126 -26.04 17.66 25.35
C GLU A 126 -24.53 17.70 25.62
N ALA A 127 -23.82 16.75 25.02
CA ALA A 127 -22.43 16.92 24.72
C ALA A 127 -22.39 18.24 23.98
N ALA A 128 -21.86 19.27 24.64
CA ALA A 128 -21.35 20.45 23.99
C ALA A 128 -20.28 19.97 23.00
N ALA A 129 -20.76 19.47 21.86
CA ALA A 129 -20.03 19.33 20.65
C ALA A 129 -19.64 20.75 20.33
N TYR A 130 -18.41 21.11 20.69
CA TYR A 130 -17.72 22.18 20.01
C TYR A 130 -18.06 21.99 18.51
N GLU A 131 -18.80 22.92 17.92
CA GLU A 131 -19.12 22.85 16.49
C GLU A 131 -17.80 23.08 15.76
N LEU A 132 -17.00 22.03 15.59
CA LEU A 132 -15.93 22.16 14.61
C LEU A 132 -16.60 22.27 13.28
N VAL A 133 -16.13 23.24 12.55
CA VAL A 133 -16.55 23.44 11.19
C VAL A 133 -15.51 22.76 10.29
N CYS A 134 -15.99 22.13 9.22
CA CYS A 134 -15.07 21.55 8.24
C CYS A 134 -14.13 22.63 7.71
N TYR A 135 -12.83 22.34 7.67
CA TYR A 135 -11.82 23.30 7.21
C TYR A 135 -12.08 23.83 5.78
N ARG A 136 -12.81 23.05 4.96
CA ARG A 136 -13.13 23.36 3.56
C ARG A 136 -14.55 23.89 3.36
N HIS A 137 -15.43 23.66 4.33
CA HIS A 137 -16.84 24.03 4.25
C HIS A 137 -17.25 24.71 5.57
N PRO A 138 -17.26 26.06 5.61
CA PRO A 138 -17.58 26.82 6.80
C PRO A 138 -19.03 26.61 7.29
N ASP A 139 -19.91 26.12 6.41
CA ASP A 139 -21.34 25.97 6.72
C ASP A 139 -21.71 24.58 7.28
N ARG A 140 -20.72 23.70 7.51
CA ARG A 140 -20.97 22.31 7.91
C ARG A 140 -20.30 21.98 9.24
N PRO A 141 -21.07 21.87 10.34
CA PRO A 141 -20.55 21.33 11.59
C PRO A 141 -20.18 19.86 11.41
N THR A 142 -19.09 19.44 12.03
CA THR A 142 -18.55 18.10 11.91
C THR A 142 -17.88 17.63 13.17
N SER A 143 -18.10 16.36 13.52
CA SER A 143 -17.40 15.67 14.61
C SER A 143 -16.20 14.85 14.11
N LEU A 144 -16.02 14.74 12.78
CA LEU A 144 -14.96 13.93 12.18
C LEU A 144 -13.66 14.73 12.05
N ARG A 145 -12.54 14.04 12.31
CA ARG A 145 -11.18 14.58 12.21
C ARG A 145 -10.32 13.65 11.38
N CYS A 146 -9.40 14.23 10.62
CA CYS A 146 -8.39 13.46 9.89
C CYS A 146 -7.42 12.79 10.87
N TYR A 147 -7.16 11.49 10.74
CA TYR A 147 -6.25 10.80 11.67
C TYR A 147 -4.80 11.33 11.63
N ASN A 148 -4.35 11.81 10.46
CA ASN A 148 -2.97 12.28 10.27
C ASN A 148 -2.74 13.70 10.79
N CYS A 149 -3.60 14.66 10.42
CA CYS A 149 -3.44 16.08 10.79
C CYS A 149 -4.44 16.59 11.85
N ASN A 150 -5.34 15.75 12.34
CA ASN A 150 -6.40 16.08 13.33
C ASN A 150 -7.34 17.25 12.97
N ARG A 151 -7.27 17.75 11.73
CA ARG A 151 -8.14 18.82 11.23
C ARG A 151 -9.58 18.32 11.06
N PRO A 152 -10.59 19.15 11.39
CA PRO A 152 -12.01 18.81 11.19
C PRO A 152 -12.36 18.66 9.71
N ILE A 153 -13.03 17.57 9.37
CA ILE A 153 -13.43 17.21 8.00
C ILE A 153 -14.87 16.74 7.97
N CYS A 154 -15.68 17.27 7.06
CA CYS A 154 -17.04 16.76 6.88
C CYS A 154 -17.03 15.39 6.18
N ILE A 155 -18.13 14.64 6.31
CA ILE A 155 -18.34 13.33 5.66
C ILE A 155 -18.09 13.36 4.15
N SER A 156 -18.38 14.48 3.49
CA SER A 156 -18.19 14.65 2.04
C SER A 156 -16.73 14.92 1.64
N CYS A 157 -15.89 15.42 2.55
CA CYS A 157 -14.46 15.61 2.31
C CYS A 157 -13.61 14.46 2.85
N ALA A 158 -14.18 13.57 3.67
CA ALA A 158 -13.48 12.50 4.33
C ALA A 158 -13.30 11.28 3.40
N ASN A 159 -12.04 10.91 3.14
CA ASN A 159 -11.73 9.69 2.41
C ASN A 159 -11.55 8.52 3.40
N LYS A 160 -12.23 7.40 3.11
CA LYS A 160 -12.20 6.20 3.94
C LYS A 160 -10.92 5.43 3.68
N THR A 161 -10.15 5.20 4.73
CA THR A 161 -8.97 4.32 4.73
C THR A 161 -9.16 3.22 5.78
N PRO A 162 -8.46 2.08 5.69
CA PRO A 162 -8.62 0.98 6.65
C PRO A 162 -8.31 1.35 8.11
N VAL A 163 -7.57 2.45 8.35
CA VAL A 163 -7.20 2.95 9.68
C VAL A 163 -8.06 4.14 10.15
N GLY A 164 -8.99 4.63 9.32
CA GLY A 164 -9.87 5.75 9.67
C GLY A 164 -10.14 6.71 8.50
N TYR A 165 -10.49 7.95 8.84
CA TYR A 165 -10.76 9.00 7.86
C TYR A 165 -9.53 9.87 7.63
N ILE A 166 -9.19 10.12 6.37
CA ILE A 166 -8.10 11.01 5.97
C ILE A 166 -8.65 12.21 5.21
N CYS A 167 -8.02 13.38 5.37
CA CYS A 167 -8.33 14.55 4.57
C CYS A 167 -7.65 14.45 3.19
N PRO A 168 -8.17 15.12 2.15
CA PRO A 168 -7.63 15.04 0.80
C PRO A 168 -6.21 15.62 0.68
N GLU A 169 -5.81 16.55 1.55
CA GLU A 169 -4.44 17.07 1.59
C GLU A 169 -3.46 16.02 2.10
N CYS A 170 -3.72 15.43 3.27
CA CYS A 170 -2.86 14.37 3.80
C CYS A 170 -2.85 13.11 2.93
N GLN A 171 -3.92 12.86 2.16
CA GLN A 171 -3.90 11.80 1.16
C GLN A 171 -2.96 12.13 0.00
N ARG A 172 -2.95 13.38 -0.50
CA ARG A 172 -2.01 13.82 -1.53
C ARG A 172 -0.57 13.78 -1.02
N ASP A 173 -0.32 14.22 0.20
CA ASP A 173 1.02 14.13 0.80
C ASP A 173 1.49 12.68 0.93
N ALA A 174 0.58 11.76 1.28
CA ALA A 174 0.87 10.33 1.31
C ALA A 174 1.15 9.78 -0.11
N GLU A 175 0.37 10.19 -1.12
CA GLU A 175 0.63 9.86 -2.53
C GLU A 175 1.99 10.42 -2.99
N ASP A 176 2.31 11.67 -2.68
CA ASP A 176 3.54 12.36 -3.06
C ASP A 176 4.78 11.76 -2.38
N ALA A 177 4.64 11.26 -1.15
CA ALA A 177 5.68 10.48 -0.49
C ALA A 177 6.01 9.17 -1.24
N PHE A 178 5.03 8.57 -1.92
CA PHE A 178 5.27 7.45 -2.84
C PHE A 178 5.81 7.91 -4.21
N PHE A 179 5.52 9.14 -4.64
CA PHE A 179 5.94 9.73 -5.92
C PHE A 179 7.13 10.68 -5.77
N ASN A 180 8.24 10.18 -5.24
CA ASN A 180 9.48 10.95 -5.07
C ASN A 180 10.35 10.97 -6.36
N SER A 181 9.73 11.30 -7.50
CA SER A 181 10.43 11.41 -8.79
C SER A 181 11.18 12.74 -8.87
N ARG A 182 12.51 12.69 -8.96
CA ARG A 182 13.30 13.90 -9.23
C ARG A 182 13.11 14.29 -10.71
N PRO A 183 13.16 15.59 -11.07
CA PRO A 183 13.12 16.02 -12.48
C PRO A 183 14.19 15.35 -13.35
N ILE A 184 15.31 14.96 -12.73
CA ILE A 184 16.39 14.16 -13.33
C ILE A 184 15.93 12.78 -13.83
N ASP A 185 14.99 12.12 -13.13
CA ASP A 185 14.51 10.79 -13.53
C ASP A 185 13.72 10.86 -14.85
N TYR A 186 13.03 11.97 -15.10
CA TYR A 186 12.34 12.23 -16.37
C TYR A 186 13.31 12.52 -17.51
N LEU A 187 14.42 13.23 -17.26
CA LEU A 187 15.48 13.46 -18.24
C LEU A 187 16.17 12.14 -18.61
N VAL A 188 16.51 11.30 -17.65
CA VAL A 188 17.10 9.98 -17.88
C VAL A 188 16.13 9.08 -18.67
N ALA A 189 14.84 9.08 -18.31
CA ALA A 189 13.82 8.34 -19.05
C ALA A 189 13.77 8.76 -20.52
N ALA A 190 13.71 10.07 -20.79
CA ALA A 190 13.67 10.62 -22.15
C ALA A 190 14.95 10.28 -22.93
N LEU A 191 16.12 10.46 -22.32
CA LEU A 191 17.42 10.21 -22.94
C LEU A 191 17.62 8.75 -23.33
N VAL A 192 17.02 7.80 -22.58
CA VAL A 192 17.11 6.37 -22.89
C VAL A 192 16.04 5.92 -23.88
N SER A 193 14.80 6.37 -23.70
CA SER A 193 13.68 5.92 -24.56
C SER A 193 13.76 6.49 -25.98
N LEU A 194 14.15 7.76 -26.13
CA LEU A 194 14.16 8.45 -27.41
C LEU A 194 15.11 7.81 -28.44
N PRO A 195 16.41 7.55 -28.14
CA PRO A 195 17.31 6.94 -29.13
C PRO A 195 16.92 5.50 -29.47
N ILE A 196 16.39 4.73 -28.50
CA ILE A 196 15.94 3.36 -28.77
C ILE A 196 14.71 3.36 -29.68
N SER A 197 13.74 4.25 -29.43
CA SER A 197 12.55 4.40 -30.27
C SER A 197 12.89 4.98 -31.65
N LEU A 198 13.84 5.91 -31.73
CA LEU A 198 14.32 6.48 -32.99
C LEU A 198 15.01 5.41 -33.85
N LEU A 199 15.88 4.59 -33.24
CA LEU A 199 16.55 3.48 -33.93
C LEU A 199 15.53 2.45 -34.42
N ALA A 200 14.55 2.09 -33.58
CA ALA A 200 13.48 1.17 -33.97
C ALA A 200 12.63 1.72 -35.14
N GLY A 201 12.21 2.98 -35.06
CA GLY A 201 11.45 3.64 -36.12
C GLY A 201 12.25 3.79 -37.43
N TYR A 202 13.54 4.10 -37.34
CA TYR A 202 14.42 4.16 -38.52
C TYR A 202 14.58 2.79 -39.19
N LEU A 203 14.87 1.75 -38.41
CA LEU A 203 14.99 0.38 -38.93
C LEU A 203 13.67 -0.07 -39.57
N MET A 204 12.54 0.32 -38.97
CA MET A 204 11.21 0.05 -39.51
C MET A 204 11.01 0.69 -40.88
N THR A 205 11.32 1.98 -41.03
CA THR A 205 11.16 2.68 -42.32
C THR A 205 12.11 2.16 -43.42
N ARG A 206 13.29 1.65 -43.06
CA ARG A 206 14.27 1.11 -44.02
C ARG A 206 13.97 -0.31 -44.50
N PHE A 207 13.32 -1.13 -43.66
CA PHE A 207 12.99 -2.52 -44.00
C PHE A 207 11.51 -2.75 -44.35
N ALA A 208 10.65 -1.71 -44.27
CA ALA A 208 9.23 -1.76 -44.67
C ALA A 208 9.00 -1.80 -46.20
N GLY A 209 9.80 -2.57 -46.92
CA GLY A 209 9.68 -2.81 -48.36
C GLY A 209 8.57 -3.81 -48.71
N GLY A 210 7.31 -3.52 -48.34
CA GLY A 210 6.10 -4.11 -48.94
C GLY A 210 5.78 -5.59 -48.65
N MET A 211 6.56 -6.30 -47.82
CA MET A 211 6.30 -7.71 -47.54
C MET A 211 5.23 -7.88 -46.45
N PHE A 212 4.09 -8.47 -46.79
CA PHE A 212 3.01 -8.84 -45.85
C PHE A 212 3.51 -9.69 -44.65
N VAL A 213 4.52 -10.53 -44.88
CA VAL A 213 5.20 -11.33 -43.84
C VAL A 213 5.87 -10.44 -42.79
N PHE A 214 6.33 -9.24 -43.18
CA PHE A 214 6.97 -8.29 -42.28
C PHE A 214 5.96 -7.69 -41.28
N PHE A 215 4.70 -7.48 -41.67
CA PHE A 215 3.64 -7.02 -40.76
C PHE A 215 3.32 -8.05 -39.67
N LEU A 216 3.25 -9.33 -40.04
CA LEU A 216 2.99 -10.43 -39.09
C LEU A 216 4.16 -10.59 -38.11
N LEU A 217 5.40 -10.46 -38.60
CA LEU A 217 6.61 -10.49 -37.80
C LEU A 217 6.69 -9.28 -36.85
N ILE A 218 6.33 -8.08 -37.32
CA ILE A 218 6.27 -6.86 -36.49
C ILE A 218 5.27 -7.04 -35.35
N PHE A 219 4.11 -7.67 -35.58
CA PHE A 219 3.11 -7.88 -34.53
C PHE A 219 3.68 -8.71 -33.36
N PHE A 220 4.39 -9.80 -33.66
CA PHE A 220 5.04 -10.64 -32.66
C PHE A 220 6.25 -9.96 -31.99
N ILE A 221 7.08 -9.27 -32.77
CA ILE A 221 8.29 -8.61 -32.26
C ILE A 221 7.95 -7.34 -31.46
N SER A 222 6.86 -6.66 -31.77
CA SER A 222 6.46 -5.41 -31.10
C SER A 222 6.22 -5.59 -29.61
N GLY A 223 5.60 -6.70 -29.20
CA GLY A 223 5.39 -7.00 -27.78
C GLY A 223 6.71 -7.21 -27.04
N ALA A 224 7.66 -7.92 -27.67
CA ALA A 224 8.99 -8.14 -27.11
C ALA A 224 9.80 -6.84 -27.02
N VAL A 225 9.76 -6.01 -28.06
CA VAL A 225 10.48 -4.72 -28.12
C VAL A 225 9.90 -3.73 -27.12
N GLY A 226 8.57 -3.59 -27.03
CA GLY A 226 7.91 -2.72 -26.04
C GLY A 226 8.23 -3.12 -24.61
N GLY A 227 8.21 -4.42 -24.30
CA GLY A 227 8.59 -4.93 -22.98
C GLY A 227 10.09 -4.86 -22.68
N PHE A 228 10.94 -4.83 -23.71
CA PHE A 228 12.39 -4.62 -23.57
C PHE A 228 12.71 -3.16 -23.25
N ILE A 229 12.11 -2.22 -23.98
CA ILE A 229 12.21 -0.77 -23.73
C ILE A 229 11.75 -0.46 -22.30
N GLY A 230 10.59 -0.98 -21.89
CA GLY A 230 10.09 -0.79 -20.53
C GLY A 230 11.05 -1.29 -19.44
N ARG A 231 11.69 -2.45 -19.64
CA ARG A 231 12.67 -3.01 -18.68
C ARG A 231 13.96 -2.22 -18.60
N ILE A 232 14.49 -1.76 -19.74
CA ILE A 232 15.70 -0.95 -19.79
C ILE A 232 15.46 0.39 -19.11
N THR A 233 14.37 1.07 -19.48
CA THR A 233 14.02 2.37 -18.90
C THR A 233 13.80 2.25 -17.39
N LYS A 234 13.09 1.21 -16.92
CA LYS A 234 12.87 0.96 -15.49
C LYS A 234 14.15 0.65 -14.72
N ARG A 235 15.12 -0.02 -15.36
CA ARG A 235 16.44 -0.29 -14.77
C ARG A 235 17.32 0.95 -14.73
N ALA A 236 17.28 1.79 -15.77
CA ALA A 236 18.02 3.06 -15.83
C ALA A 236 17.56 4.07 -14.76
N ILE A 237 16.27 4.08 -14.42
CA ILE A 237 15.67 5.00 -13.43
C ILE A 237 15.78 4.45 -11.98
N GLY A 238 16.38 3.26 -11.79
CA GLY A 238 16.55 2.68 -10.46
C GLY A 238 15.24 2.24 -9.80
N GLY A 239 14.19 1.94 -10.58
CA GLY A 239 12.92 1.40 -10.07
C GLY A 239 11.97 2.39 -9.39
N ARG A 240 12.25 3.70 -9.48
CA ARG A 240 11.38 4.75 -8.94
C ARG A 240 10.05 4.81 -9.70
N ARG A 241 8.93 4.94 -8.98
CA ARG A 241 7.58 5.04 -9.57
C ARG A 241 7.17 6.51 -9.61
N GLY A 242 6.84 7.02 -10.79
CA GLY A 242 6.37 8.39 -10.98
C GLY A 242 5.05 8.39 -11.73
N ARG A 243 4.13 9.26 -11.32
CA ARG A 243 2.77 9.35 -11.88
C ARG A 243 2.74 9.66 -13.38
N TYR A 244 3.73 10.44 -13.86
CA TYR A 244 3.83 10.85 -15.27
C TYR A 244 4.86 10.05 -16.10
N LEU A 245 5.62 9.13 -15.49
CA LEU A 245 6.65 8.34 -16.18
C LEU A 245 6.07 7.47 -17.31
N PRO A 246 4.95 6.74 -17.13
CA PRO A 246 4.34 5.96 -18.21
C PRO A 246 3.94 6.80 -19.41
N ALA A 247 3.31 7.96 -19.15
CA ALA A 247 2.87 8.87 -20.20
C ALA A 247 4.05 9.48 -20.98
N LEU A 248 5.13 9.82 -20.28
CA LEU A 248 6.34 10.39 -20.90
C LEU A 248 7.03 9.39 -21.83
N VAL A 249 7.18 8.13 -21.45
CA VAL A 249 7.79 7.12 -22.32
C VAL A 249 6.94 6.82 -23.54
N VAL A 250 5.61 6.77 -23.39
CA VAL A 250 4.70 6.65 -24.54
C VAL A 250 4.85 7.86 -25.47
N ALA A 251 4.92 9.08 -24.94
CA ALA A 251 5.15 10.28 -25.74
C ALA A 251 6.48 10.24 -26.49
N MET A 252 7.57 9.80 -25.84
CA MET A 252 8.88 9.65 -26.49
C MET A 252 8.89 8.54 -27.54
N MET A 253 8.13 7.46 -27.33
CA MET A 253 7.99 6.38 -28.30
C MET A 253 7.23 6.85 -29.55
N VAL A 254 6.16 7.63 -29.37
CA VAL A 254 5.43 8.26 -30.48
C VAL A 254 6.33 9.22 -31.25
N LEU A 255 7.09 10.08 -30.57
CA LEU A 255 8.04 10.99 -31.21
C LEU A 255 9.14 10.25 -31.97
N GLY A 256 9.72 9.21 -31.36
CA GLY A 256 10.78 8.40 -31.97
C GLY A 256 10.33 7.65 -33.23
N VAL A 257 9.05 7.33 -33.35
CA VAL A 257 8.47 6.70 -34.56
C VAL A 257 8.01 7.76 -35.56
N ALA A 258 7.44 8.87 -35.09
CA ALA A 258 6.93 9.94 -35.94
C ALA A 258 8.05 10.62 -36.76
N ILE A 259 9.22 10.85 -36.17
CA ILE A 259 10.37 11.49 -36.84
C ILE A 259 10.83 10.72 -38.09
N PRO A 260 11.19 9.41 -38.02
CA PRO A 260 11.61 8.65 -39.19
C PRO A 260 10.48 8.41 -40.19
N VAL A 261 9.23 8.24 -39.73
CA VAL A 261 8.07 8.09 -40.63
C VAL A 261 7.84 9.38 -41.42
N PHE A 262 7.90 10.54 -40.77
CA PHE A 262 7.79 11.84 -41.43
C PHE A 262 8.93 12.07 -42.42
N LEU A 263 10.16 11.73 -42.03
CA LEU A 263 11.32 11.83 -42.92
C LEU A 263 11.19 10.91 -44.15
N GLY A 264 10.75 9.66 -43.95
CA GLY A 264 10.52 8.69 -45.03
C GLY A 264 9.35 9.06 -45.95
N PHE A 265 8.34 9.76 -45.43
CA PHE A 265 7.26 10.34 -46.22
C PHE A 265 7.79 11.49 -47.09
N LEU A 266 8.63 12.37 -46.53
CA LEU A 266 9.21 13.51 -47.23
C LEU A 266 10.18 13.10 -48.36
N THR A 267 10.89 11.98 -48.21
CA THR A 267 11.79 11.42 -49.23
C THR A 267 11.08 10.51 -50.25
N GLY A 268 9.76 10.30 -50.11
CA GLY A 268 8.98 9.46 -51.02
C GLY A 268 9.20 7.94 -50.86
N MET A 269 9.95 7.51 -49.85
CA MET A 269 10.20 6.09 -49.53
C MET A 269 9.00 5.41 -48.86
N VAL A 270 8.10 6.17 -48.24
CA VAL A 270 6.99 5.65 -47.42
C VAL A 270 5.64 6.04 -48.04
N GLY A 271 4.92 5.06 -48.58
CA GLY A 271 3.54 5.23 -49.06
C GLY A 271 2.48 5.11 -47.95
N LEU A 272 1.22 5.45 -48.25
CA LEU A 272 0.10 5.43 -47.30
C LEU A 272 -0.08 4.08 -46.58
N PHE A 273 0.13 2.97 -47.29
CA PHE A 273 0.06 1.61 -46.73
C PHE A 273 1.18 1.29 -45.72
N ASN A 274 2.34 1.96 -45.82
CA ASN A 274 3.46 1.78 -44.90
C ASN A 274 3.25 2.51 -43.56
N LEU A 275 2.19 3.32 -43.41
CA LEU A 275 1.81 3.91 -42.11
C LEU A 275 1.07 2.93 -41.19
N ILE A 276 0.51 1.85 -41.74
CA ILE A 276 -0.21 0.84 -40.95
C ILE A 276 0.73 0.14 -39.96
N GLY A 277 1.98 -0.11 -40.36
CA GLY A 277 2.97 -0.79 -39.52
C GLY A 277 3.33 0.04 -38.27
N PRO A 278 3.79 1.29 -38.44
CA PRO A 278 4.03 2.22 -37.33
C PRO A 278 2.80 2.41 -36.43
N ALA A 279 1.59 2.47 -36.99
CA ALA A 279 0.36 2.57 -36.22
C ALA A 279 0.13 1.34 -35.32
N ILE A 280 0.30 0.13 -35.85
CA ILE A 280 0.19 -1.12 -35.09
C ILE A 280 1.29 -1.20 -34.02
N TYR A 281 2.53 -0.83 -34.37
CA TYR A 281 3.66 -0.80 -33.43
C TYR A 281 3.41 0.16 -32.26
N LEU A 282 2.91 1.37 -32.55
CA LEU A 282 2.55 2.33 -31.50
C LEU A 282 1.39 1.81 -30.66
N PHE A 283 0.37 1.21 -31.26
CA PHE A 283 -0.76 0.68 -30.50
C PHE A 283 -0.36 -0.46 -29.55
N VAL A 284 0.36 -1.46 -30.06
CA VAL A 284 0.77 -2.66 -29.28
C VAL A 284 1.93 -2.32 -28.35
N GLY A 285 2.95 -1.63 -28.86
CA GLY A 285 4.16 -1.28 -28.13
C GLY A 285 3.93 -0.26 -27.03
N ALA A 286 3.13 0.79 -27.28
CA ALA A 286 2.80 1.77 -26.23
C ALA A 286 1.93 1.14 -25.14
N SER A 287 0.98 0.27 -25.50
CA SER A 287 0.14 -0.44 -24.53
C SER A 287 0.99 -1.33 -23.61
N ALA A 288 1.96 -2.07 -24.17
CA ALA A 288 2.88 -2.90 -23.38
C ALA A 288 3.80 -2.06 -22.48
N ALA A 289 4.37 -0.97 -23.01
CA ALA A 289 5.23 -0.08 -22.25
C ALA A 289 4.46 0.62 -21.10
N TYR A 290 3.21 1.02 -21.34
CA TYR A 290 2.34 1.65 -20.35
C TYR A 290 2.01 0.69 -19.20
N TRP A 291 1.61 -0.55 -19.52
CA TRP A 291 1.28 -1.56 -18.50
C TRP A 291 2.48 -1.95 -17.64
N GLN A 292 3.69 -1.96 -18.19
CA GLN A 292 4.88 -2.39 -17.46
C GLN A 292 5.46 -1.32 -16.51
N MET A 293 5.08 -0.05 -16.73
CA MET A 293 5.49 1.08 -15.89
C MET A 293 4.42 1.55 -14.90
N ARG A 294 3.17 1.10 -15.04
CA ARG A 294 2.17 1.17 -13.97
C ARG A 294 2.58 0.27 -12.78
#